data_AF-A0A1J6IK65-F1
#
_entry.id   AF-A0A1J6IK65-F1
#
_cell.length_a   1.000
_cell.length_b   1.000
_cell.length_c   1.000
_cell.angle_alpha   90.00
_cell.angle_beta   90.00
_cell.angle_gamma   90.00
#
_symmetry.space_group_name_H-M   'P 1'
#
loop_
_entity.id
_entity.type
_entity.pdbx_description
1 polymer ?
#
loop_
_entity_poly.entity_id
_entity_poly.type
_entity_poly.pdbx_seq_one_letter_code
_entity_poly.pdbx_strand_id
1 'polypeptide(L)'
;RKGRGKTTGLSIQKKREDSDNGKLKVIIPPDRTVAVGPGANDFVTELSVKVMHNARHDVKNWKEVSDVAKDRNVAHMLDTFQLPDTQHNRDTILKTANNLYRYRRSRLHDHFKKYATKEERLQNMPTDVNEAEWKFFVEYFDSDTFKVTL
;
A
#
# COMPACT_ATOMS: atom_id res chain seq x y z
N ARG A 1 -16.88 7.87 -18.32
CA ARG A 1 -16.90 6.80 -17.29
C ARG A 1 -16.46 7.42 -15.96
N LYS A 2 -17.29 7.35 -14.91
CA LYS A 2 -16.90 7.77 -13.56
C LYS A 2 -15.87 6.75 -13.06
N GLY A 3 -14.63 7.17 -12.83
CA GLY A 3 -13.58 6.30 -12.30
C GLY A 3 -13.91 5.81 -10.89
N ARG A 4 -13.30 4.71 -10.46
CA ARG A 4 -13.42 4.23 -9.08
C ARG A 4 -12.87 5.30 -8.13
N GLY A 5 -13.64 5.64 -7.09
CA GLY A 5 -13.19 6.57 -6.04
C GLY A 5 -12.04 6.01 -5.21
N LYS A 6 -11.46 6.86 -4.35
CA LYS A 6 -10.36 6.50 -3.45
C LYS A 6 -10.73 5.29 -2.57
N THR A 7 -9.78 4.39 -2.38
CA THR A 7 -9.95 3.26 -1.45
C THR A 7 -9.72 3.76 -0.02
N THR A 8 -10.74 3.64 0.84
CA THR A 8 -10.75 4.21 2.20
C THR A 8 -10.91 3.18 3.32
N GLY A 9 -11.09 1.89 3.01
CA GLY A 9 -11.27 0.84 4.02
C GLY A 9 -12.65 0.83 4.70
N LEU A 10 -13.55 1.78 4.39
CA LEU A 10 -14.88 1.88 5.03
C LEU A 10 -15.72 0.61 4.87
N SER A 11 -15.64 -0.05 3.70
CA SER A 11 -16.33 -1.32 3.48
C SER A 11 -15.76 -2.45 4.34
N ILE A 12 -14.46 -2.42 4.66
CA ILE A 12 -13.81 -3.41 5.51
C ILE A 12 -14.25 -3.20 6.96
N GLN A 13 -14.26 -1.96 7.43
CA GLN A 13 -14.75 -1.63 8.78
C GLN A 13 -16.17 -2.16 8.99
N LYS A 14 -17.10 -1.86 8.07
CA LYS A 14 -18.47 -2.36 8.14
C LYS A 14 -18.53 -3.89 8.17
N LYS A 15 -17.76 -4.57 7.30
CA LYS A 15 -17.70 -6.04 7.29
C LYS A 15 -17.18 -6.63 8.60
N ARG A 16 -16.29 -5.92 9.32
CA ARG A 16 -15.82 -6.36 10.65
C ARG A 16 -16.90 -6.23 11.69
N GLU A 17 -17.62 -5.10 11.70
CA GLU A 17 -18.75 -4.86 12.60
C GLU A 17 -19.85 -5.93 12.41
N ASP A 18 -20.09 -6.35 11.17
CA ASP A 18 -21.07 -7.39 10.82
C ASP A 18 -20.56 -8.83 11.07
N SER A 19 -19.32 -9.03 11.53
CA SER A 19 -18.72 -10.36 11.71
C SER A 19 -18.78 -10.85 13.15
N ASP A 20 -19.07 -12.15 13.34
CA ASP A 20 -19.29 -12.78 14.66
C ASP A 20 -18.18 -12.53 15.70
N ASN A 21 -16.92 -12.41 15.23
CA ASN A 21 -15.75 -12.21 16.09
C ASN A 21 -14.96 -10.94 15.78
N GLY A 22 -15.53 -10.00 15.01
CA GLY A 22 -14.85 -8.78 14.60
C GLY A 22 -13.71 -8.96 13.58
N LYS A 23 -13.50 -10.19 13.07
CA LYS A 23 -12.43 -10.55 12.13
C LYS A 23 -12.95 -11.14 10.83
N LEU A 24 -12.31 -10.77 9.72
CA LEU A 24 -12.66 -11.21 8.38
C LEU A 24 -11.99 -12.55 8.02
N LYS A 25 -12.71 -13.41 7.29
CA LYS A 25 -12.16 -14.66 6.77
C LYS A 25 -11.23 -14.39 5.59
N VAL A 26 -10.05 -15.00 5.59
CA VAL A 26 -9.12 -15.01 4.45
C VAL A 26 -8.31 -16.31 4.47
N ILE A 27 -7.86 -16.76 3.31
CA ILE A 27 -7.07 -17.97 3.17
C ILE A 27 -5.70 -17.59 2.61
N ILE A 28 -4.63 -17.95 3.31
CA ILE A 28 -3.25 -17.96 2.79
C ILE A 28 -2.82 -19.43 2.75
N PRO A 29 -2.73 -20.05 1.56
CA PRO A 29 -2.30 -21.44 1.45
C PRO A 29 -0.84 -21.58 1.91
N PRO A 30 -0.45 -22.70 2.56
CA PRO A 30 0.91 -22.89 3.06
C PRO A 30 1.96 -22.95 1.95
N ASP A 31 1.57 -23.34 0.73
CA ASP A 31 2.41 -23.42 -0.46
C ASP A 31 2.46 -22.11 -1.27
N ARG A 32 1.73 -21.07 -0.85
CA ARG A 32 1.60 -19.82 -1.60
C ARG A 32 1.79 -18.61 -0.72
N THR A 33 2.51 -17.62 -1.23
CA THR A 33 2.69 -16.33 -0.57
C THR A 33 1.66 -15.30 -1.06
N VAL A 34 0.38 -15.69 -1.12
CA VAL A 34 -0.71 -14.82 -1.58
C VAL A 34 -2.03 -15.24 -0.93
N ALA A 35 -2.86 -14.25 -0.59
CA ALA A 35 -4.23 -14.51 -0.16
C ALA A 35 -5.10 -14.97 -1.34
N VAL A 36 -5.98 -15.95 -1.10
CA VAL A 36 -6.87 -16.53 -2.11
C VAL A 36 -8.31 -16.59 -1.62
N GLY A 37 -9.23 -16.88 -2.56
CA GLY A 37 -10.65 -17.03 -2.27
C GLY A 37 -11.38 -15.69 -2.04
N PRO A 38 -12.63 -15.75 -1.54
CA PRO A 38 -13.50 -14.58 -1.44
C PRO A 38 -12.94 -13.41 -0.60
N GLY A 39 -12.14 -13.72 0.43
CA GLY A 39 -11.52 -12.72 1.31
C GLY A 39 -10.26 -12.05 0.75
N ALA A 40 -9.72 -12.51 -0.37
CA ALA A 40 -8.45 -12.00 -0.90
C ALA A 40 -8.51 -10.51 -1.28
N ASN A 41 -9.63 -10.07 -1.86
CA ASN A 41 -9.81 -8.66 -2.22
C ASN A 41 -9.89 -7.76 -0.99
N ASP A 42 -10.55 -8.21 0.07
CA ASP A 42 -10.65 -7.48 1.34
C ASP A 42 -9.26 -7.38 1.99
N PHE A 43 -8.49 -8.47 1.98
CA PHE A 43 -7.12 -8.51 2.46
C PHE A 43 -6.21 -7.50 1.74
N VAL A 44 -6.22 -7.51 0.41
CA VAL A 44 -5.40 -6.58 -0.38
C VAL A 44 -5.86 -5.14 -0.18
N THR A 45 -7.18 -4.91 -0.13
CA THR A 45 -7.77 -3.59 0.09
C THR A 45 -7.33 -3.01 1.43
N GLU A 46 -7.50 -3.76 2.51
CA GLU A 46 -7.14 -3.31 3.86
C GLU A 46 -5.63 -3.06 3.98
N LEU A 47 -4.82 -4.00 3.50
CA LEU A 47 -3.38 -3.86 3.53
C LEU A 47 -2.91 -2.64 2.72
N SER A 48 -3.53 -2.36 1.57
CA SER A 48 -3.19 -1.18 0.77
C SER A 48 -3.41 0.13 1.53
N VAL A 49 -4.53 0.24 2.27
CA VAL A 49 -4.84 1.42 3.08
C VAL A 49 -3.80 1.58 4.19
N LYS A 50 -3.43 0.48 4.86
CA LYS A 50 -2.48 0.52 5.98
C LYS A 50 -1.06 0.80 5.53
N VAL A 51 -0.63 0.22 4.41
CA VAL A 51 0.68 0.56 3.79
C VAL A 51 0.73 2.04 3.46
N MET A 52 -0.32 2.61 2.87
CA MET A 52 -0.37 4.06 2.58
C MET A 52 -0.39 4.93 3.83
N HIS A 53 -0.87 4.44 4.97
CA HIS A 53 -0.89 5.20 6.21
C HIS A 53 0.43 5.11 6.98
N ASN A 54 1.02 3.91 7.02
CA ASN A 54 2.16 3.60 7.89
C ASN A 54 3.52 3.72 7.20
N ALA A 55 3.61 3.48 5.89
CA ALA A 55 4.88 3.62 5.18
C ALA A 55 5.12 5.10 4.91
N ARG A 56 6.12 5.69 5.59
CA ARG A 56 6.51 7.07 5.30
C ARG A 56 6.88 7.18 3.82
N HIS A 57 6.45 8.26 3.20
CA HIS A 57 6.56 8.44 1.76
C HIS A 57 7.84 9.17 1.32
N ASP A 58 8.69 9.50 2.28
CA ASP A 58 9.98 10.17 2.14
C ASP A 58 11.17 9.19 2.01
N VAL A 59 10.91 7.89 1.85
CA VAL A 59 11.93 6.87 1.63
C VAL A 59 11.93 6.40 0.18
N LYS A 60 13.08 5.94 -0.33
CA LYS A 60 13.28 5.63 -1.75
C LYS A 60 12.72 4.26 -2.14
N ASN A 61 12.78 3.30 -1.22
CA ASN A 61 12.39 1.91 -1.46
C ASN A 61 11.86 1.23 -0.19
N TRP A 62 11.25 0.04 -0.36
CA TRP A 62 10.66 -0.72 0.75
C TRP A 62 11.66 -1.13 1.84
N LYS A 63 12.95 -1.30 1.49
CA LYS A 63 13.97 -1.67 2.49
C LYS A 63 14.18 -0.56 3.51
N GLU A 64 14.06 0.69 3.07
CA GLU A 64 14.20 1.90 3.91
C GLU A 64 12.94 2.20 4.74
N VAL A 65 11.79 1.55 4.48
CA VAL A 65 10.63 1.65 5.36
C VAL A 65 11.01 1.05 6.71
N SER A 66 10.81 1.79 7.80
CA SER A 66 11.15 1.36 9.15
C SER A 66 10.47 0.05 9.53
N ASP A 67 11.16 -0.82 10.27
CA ASP A 67 10.58 -2.09 10.72
C ASP A 67 9.38 -1.89 11.63
N VAL A 68 9.35 -0.83 12.45
CA VAL A 68 8.16 -0.43 13.23
C VAL A 68 6.91 -0.24 12.36
N ALA A 69 7.05 0.35 11.16
CA ALA A 69 5.92 0.52 10.24
C ALA A 69 5.50 -0.82 9.60
N LYS A 70 6.47 -1.69 9.29
CA LYS A 70 6.22 -3.04 8.77
C LYS A 70 5.48 -3.89 9.82
N ASP A 71 5.94 -3.86 11.07
CA ASP A 71 5.35 -4.58 12.19
C ASP A 71 3.93 -4.09 12.48
N ARG A 72 3.69 -2.77 12.43
CA ARG A 72 2.33 -2.20 12.54
C ARG A 72 1.38 -2.73 11.47
N ASN A 73 1.85 -2.86 10.22
CA ASN A 73 1.03 -3.46 9.16
C ASN A 73 0.73 -4.93 9.46
N VAL A 74 1.72 -5.71 9.89
CA VAL A 74 1.54 -7.13 10.23
C VAL A 74 0.55 -7.30 11.39
N ALA A 75 0.77 -6.58 12.50
CA ALA A 75 -0.09 -6.64 13.66
C ALA A 75 -1.54 -6.27 13.32
N HIS A 76 -1.74 -5.21 12.52
CA HIS A 76 -3.08 -4.80 12.08
C HIS A 76 -3.77 -5.87 11.24
N MET A 77 -3.05 -6.53 10.34
CA MET A 77 -3.63 -7.58 9.49
C MET A 77 -3.99 -8.84 10.30
N LEU A 78 -3.17 -9.23 11.28
CA LEU A 78 -3.46 -10.34 12.19
C LEU A 78 -4.61 -10.04 13.16
N ASP A 79 -4.83 -8.77 13.51
CA ASP A 79 -6.01 -8.33 14.24
C ASP A 79 -7.27 -8.32 13.36
N THR A 80 -7.14 -7.91 12.11
CA THR A 80 -8.30 -7.71 11.22
C THR A 80 -8.81 -9.01 10.60
N PHE A 81 -7.93 -9.98 10.37
CA PHE A 81 -8.27 -11.22 9.67
C PHE A 81 -8.12 -12.45 10.57
N GLN A 82 -8.92 -13.48 10.29
CA GLN A 82 -8.82 -14.80 10.91
C GLN A 82 -7.58 -15.53 10.35
N LEU A 83 -6.40 -15.06 10.73
CA LEU A 83 -5.10 -15.61 10.34
C LEU A 83 -4.32 -16.01 11.59
N PRO A 84 -3.76 -17.24 11.65
CA PRO A 84 -2.84 -17.59 12.72
C PRO A 84 -1.55 -16.79 12.58
N ASP A 85 -0.96 -16.42 13.70
CA ASP A 85 0.31 -15.70 13.74
C ASP A 85 1.48 -16.66 13.48
N THR A 86 1.72 -16.95 12.21
CA THR A 86 2.81 -17.80 11.73
C THR A 86 3.80 -16.99 10.90
N GLN A 87 5.06 -17.43 10.84
CA GLN A 87 6.08 -16.78 10.01
C GLN A 87 5.65 -16.67 8.54
N HIS A 88 5.07 -17.73 7.99
CA HIS A 88 4.54 -17.76 6.61
C HIS A 88 3.51 -16.65 6.34
N ASN A 89 2.58 -16.43 7.28
CA ASN A 89 1.57 -15.39 7.14
C ASN A 89 2.17 -13.99 7.28
N ARG A 90 3.09 -13.79 8.23
CA ARG A 90 3.84 -12.53 8.36
C ARG A 90 4.61 -12.19 7.09
N ASP A 91 5.35 -13.15 6.54
CA ASP A 91 6.11 -12.98 5.30
C ASP A 91 5.20 -12.68 4.11
N THR A 92 4.05 -13.35 4.03
CA THR A 92 3.04 -13.10 3.00
C THR A 92 2.46 -11.69 3.08
N ILE A 93 2.16 -11.20 4.29
CA ILE A 93 1.71 -9.82 4.52
C ILE A 93 2.79 -8.83 4.05
N LEU A 94 4.04 -9.01 4.48
CA LEU A 94 5.14 -8.11 4.12
C LEU A 94 5.46 -8.12 2.63
N LYS A 95 5.44 -9.28 1.98
CA LYS A 95 5.63 -9.41 0.53
C LYS A 95 4.51 -8.69 -0.23
N THR A 96 3.26 -8.88 0.19
CA THR A 96 2.11 -8.18 -0.41
C THR A 96 2.20 -6.67 -0.20
N ALA A 97 2.62 -6.24 1.00
CA ALA A 97 2.81 -4.84 1.34
C ALA A 97 3.88 -4.17 0.46
N ASN A 98 5.02 -4.83 0.25
CA ASN A 98 6.07 -4.38 -0.66
C ASN A 98 5.56 -4.22 -2.09
N ASN A 99 4.81 -5.20 -2.59
CA ASN A 99 4.23 -5.14 -3.94
C ASN A 99 3.25 -3.95 -4.08
N LEU A 100 2.39 -3.73 -3.08
CA LEU A 100 1.47 -2.60 -3.03
C LEU A 100 2.20 -1.26 -2.99
N TYR A 101 3.26 -1.16 -2.17
CA TYR A 101 4.11 0.02 -2.08
C TYR A 101 4.77 0.34 -3.42
N ARG A 102 5.38 -0.66 -4.07
CA ARG A 102 6.01 -0.52 -5.40
C ARG A 102 4.99 -0.13 -6.47
N TYR A 103 3.83 -0.76 -6.48
CA TYR A 103 2.77 -0.48 -7.44
C TYR A 103 2.26 0.97 -7.32
N ARG A 104 2.04 1.47 -6.09
CA ARG A 104 1.67 2.88 -5.87
C ARG A 104 2.72 3.83 -6.43
N ARG A 105 4.00 3.60 -6.14
CA ARG A 105 5.11 4.44 -6.68
C ARG A 105 5.18 4.41 -8.20
N SER A 106 4.98 3.25 -8.81
CA SER A 106 4.91 3.14 -10.28
C SER A 106 3.82 4.04 -10.84
N ARG A 107 2.62 4.02 -10.24
CA ARG A 107 1.50 4.87 -10.66
C ARG A 107 1.76 6.36 -10.45
N LEU A 108 2.44 6.73 -9.37
CA LEU A 108 2.85 8.12 -9.13
C LEU A 108 3.89 8.58 -10.15
N HIS A 109 4.82 7.71 -10.53
CA HIS A 109 5.77 7.98 -11.60
C HIS A 109 5.08 8.09 -12.98
N ASP A 110 4.09 7.23 -13.27
CA ASP A 110 3.28 7.35 -14.49
C ASP A 110 2.47 8.64 -14.53
N HIS A 111 2.01 9.13 -13.38
CA HIS A 111 1.36 10.43 -13.28
C HIS A 111 2.36 11.58 -13.48
N PHE A 112 3.53 11.51 -12.83
CA PHE A 112 4.63 12.46 -12.99
C PHE A 112 5.04 12.65 -14.46
N LYS A 113 5.17 11.57 -15.23
CA LYS A 113 5.58 11.59 -16.64
C LYS A 113 4.60 12.31 -17.58
N LYS A 114 3.38 12.63 -17.14
CA LYS A 114 2.40 13.37 -17.95
C LYS A 114 2.73 14.85 -18.10
N TYR A 115 3.63 15.36 -17.27
CA TYR A 115 3.94 16.79 -17.16
C TYR A 115 5.42 17.02 -17.46
N ALA A 116 5.71 18.05 -18.25
CA ALA A 116 7.04 18.29 -18.78
C ALA A 116 7.92 19.02 -17.76
N THR A 117 7.37 20.03 -17.08
CA THR A 117 8.14 20.88 -16.16
C THR A 117 7.90 20.53 -14.69
N LYS A 118 8.84 20.95 -13.82
CA LYS A 118 8.72 20.78 -12.37
C LYS A 118 7.49 21.51 -11.83
N GLU A 119 7.23 22.71 -12.36
CA GLU A 119 6.11 23.57 -11.99
C GLU A 119 4.77 22.91 -12.33
N GLU A 120 4.63 22.36 -13.55
CA GLU A 120 3.43 21.63 -13.97
C GLU A 120 3.18 20.41 -13.08
N ARG A 121 4.23 19.65 -12.75
CA ARG A 121 4.13 18.48 -11.87
C ARG A 121 3.60 18.89 -10.50
N LEU A 122 4.17 19.93 -9.89
CA LEU A 122 3.76 20.42 -8.58
C LEU A 122 2.31 20.95 -8.56
N GLN A 123 1.88 21.63 -9.63
CA GLN A 123 0.49 22.09 -9.78
C GLN A 123 -0.51 20.95 -9.97
N ASN A 124 -0.07 19.82 -10.54
CA ASN A 124 -0.91 18.67 -10.85
C ASN A 124 -0.73 17.51 -9.84
N MET A 125 -0.77 17.82 -8.55
CA MET A 125 -0.68 16.81 -7.49
C MET A 125 -1.86 15.82 -7.51
N PRO A 126 -1.62 14.49 -7.39
CA PRO A 126 -2.69 13.52 -7.16
C PRO A 126 -3.50 13.81 -5.90
N THR A 127 -4.82 13.65 -5.96
CA THR A 127 -5.73 13.96 -4.83
C THR A 127 -5.57 13.05 -3.62
N ASP A 128 -4.90 11.90 -3.78
CA ASP A 128 -4.63 10.93 -2.74
C ASP A 128 -3.22 11.05 -2.12
N VAL A 129 -2.49 12.10 -2.48
CA VAL A 129 -1.14 12.43 -1.99
C VAL A 129 -1.17 13.83 -1.34
N ASN A 130 -0.38 14.04 -0.29
CA ASN A 130 -0.22 15.36 0.31
C ASN A 130 0.96 16.13 -0.33
N GLU A 131 1.01 17.44 -0.12
CA GLU A 131 1.98 18.32 -0.77
C GLU A 131 3.44 17.97 -0.46
N ALA A 132 3.76 17.64 0.80
CA ALA A 132 5.12 17.29 1.21
C ALA A 132 5.59 15.99 0.55
N GLU A 133 4.70 14.99 0.52
CA GLU A 133 4.94 13.71 -0.16
C GLU A 133 5.11 13.91 -1.67
N TRP A 134 4.27 14.73 -2.30
CA TRP A 134 4.38 14.96 -3.74
C TRP A 134 5.65 15.72 -4.11
N LYS A 135 6.04 16.74 -3.34
CA LYS A 135 7.31 17.44 -3.52
C LYS A 135 8.50 16.49 -3.46
N PHE A 136 8.53 15.61 -2.46
CA PHE A 136 9.56 14.57 -2.36
C PHE A 136 9.60 13.67 -3.61
N PHE A 137 8.45 13.21 -4.10
CA PHE A 137 8.39 12.37 -5.30
C PHE A 137 8.87 13.08 -6.56
N VAL A 138 8.47 14.34 -6.76
CA VAL A 138 8.91 15.14 -7.91
C VAL A 138 10.44 15.27 -7.90
N GLU A 139 11.02 15.64 -6.75
CA GLU A 139 12.48 15.75 -6.61
C GLU A 139 13.19 14.42 -6.79
N TYR A 140 12.64 13.36 -6.21
CA TYR A 140 13.19 12.02 -6.32
C TYR A 140 13.17 11.51 -7.76
N PHE A 141 12.05 11.65 -8.48
CA PHE A 141 11.93 11.19 -9.86
C PHE A 141 12.77 12.02 -10.84
N ASP A 142 13.01 13.30 -10.55
CA ASP A 142 13.94 14.12 -11.33
C ASP A 142 15.42 13.85 -11.02
N SER A 143 15.72 13.22 -9.88
CA SER A 143 17.10 12.93 -9.48
C SER A 143 17.81 11.94 -10.40
N ASP A 144 19.12 12.14 -10.59
CA ASP A 144 19.97 11.23 -11.37
C ASP A 144 19.98 9.83 -10.78
N THR A 145 19.93 9.71 -9.45
CA THR A 145 19.86 8.42 -8.76
C THR A 145 18.68 7.56 -9.24
N PHE A 146 17.52 8.19 -9.50
CA PHE A 146 16.36 7.48 -9.99
C PHE A 146 16.52 7.10 -11.48
N LYS A 147 17.04 8.02 -12.30
CA LYS A 147 17.22 7.83 -13.75
C LYS A 147 18.28 6.79 -14.11
N VAL A 148 19.31 6.62 -13.28
CA VAL A 148 20.37 5.60 -13.47
C VAL A 148 19.90 4.18 -13.13
N THR A 149 18.79 4.04 -12.40
CA THR A 149 18.28 2.74 -11.92
C THR A 149 17.18 2.15 -12.83
N LEU A 150 16.87 2.80 -13.96
CA LEU A 150 15.85 2.37 -14.93
C LEU A 150 16.44 1.67 -16.15
#